data_AF-A0A3N5F2E6-F1
#
_entry.id   AF-A0A3N5F2E6-F1
#
_cell.length_a   1.000
_cell.length_b   1.000
_cell.length_c   1.000
_cell.angle_alpha   90.00
_cell.angle_beta   90.00
_cell.angle_gamma   90.00
#
_symmetry.space_group_name_H-M   'P 1'
#
loop_
_entity.id
_entity.type
_entity.pdbx_description
1 polymer ?
#
loop_
_entity_poly.entity_id
_entity_poly.type
_entity_poly.pdbx_seq_one_letter_code
_entity_poly.pdbx_strand_id
1 'polypeptide(L)'
;MKLCGFEVGLDRPLFLIAGPCAIESRELAVDTAGRLKEIAAALGVPFIYKSSFDKANRSSGGSFRGPGLDGGLRILDDVRAQIGVPVLTDVHDIDQVAPVAA
;
A
#
# COMPACT_ATOMS: atom_id res chain seq x y z
N MET A 1 16.03 -10.93 7.05
CA MET A 1 15.95 -10.54 5.62
C MET A 1 15.76 -9.04 5.60
N LYS A 2 16.52 -8.33 4.77
CA LYS A 2 16.31 -6.89 4.59
C LYS A 2 15.04 -6.64 3.79
N LEU A 3 14.13 -5.84 4.34
CA LEU A 3 12.90 -5.40 3.72
C LEU A 3 12.71 -3.92 4.04
N CYS A 4 12.60 -3.07 3.00
CA CYS A 4 12.28 -1.65 3.15
C CYS A 4 13.12 -0.89 4.21
N GLY A 5 14.41 -1.25 4.37
CA GLY A 5 15.33 -0.61 5.31
C GLY A 5 15.40 -1.22 6.71
N PHE A 6 14.68 -2.31 7.00
CA PHE A 6 14.73 -3.03 8.28
C PHE A 6 14.89 -4.55 8.09
N GLU A 7 15.21 -5.26 9.18
CA GLU A 7 15.35 -6.73 9.18
C GLU A 7 14.03 -7.41 9.60
N VAL A 8 13.55 -8.36 8.78
CA VAL A 8 12.39 -9.21 9.09
C VAL A 8 12.79 -10.67 9.29
N GLY A 9 12.13 -11.35 10.22
CA GLY A 9 12.38 -12.74 10.59
C GLY A 9 11.59 -13.14 11.83
N LEU A 10 11.53 -14.45 12.11
CA LEU A 10 10.83 -15.00 13.29
C LEU A 10 11.46 -14.55 14.61
N ASP A 11 12.74 -14.17 14.59
CA ASP A 11 13.55 -13.69 15.70
C ASP A 11 13.71 -12.15 15.71
N ARG A 12 12.94 -11.44 14.88
CA ARG A 12 13.00 -9.98 14.73
C ARG A 12 11.75 -9.30 15.31
N PRO A 13 11.84 -8.00 15.64
CA PRO A 13 10.67 -7.23 16.03
C PRO A 13 9.55 -7.31 14.98
N LEU A 14 8.31 -7.28 15.45
CA LEU A 14 7.12 -7.23 14.59
C LEU A 14 7.20 -6.00 13.66
N PHE A 15 6.77 -6.18 12.40
CA PHE A 15 6.46 -5.08 11.49
C PHE A 15 5.01 -5.19 11.03
N LEU A 16 4.45 -4.07 10.57
CA LEU A 16 3.05 -3.97 10.18
C LEU A 16 2.92 -3.63 8.69
N ILE A 17 2.13 -4.42 7.98
CA ILE A 17 1.58 -4.06 6.67
C ILE A 17 0.11 -3.71 6.90
N ALA A 18 -0.28 -2.46 6.65
CA ALA A 18 -1.66 -2.03 6.88
C ALA A 18 -2.10 -0.91 5.93
N GLY A 19 -3.41 -0.84 5.73
CA GLY A 19 -4.08 0.19 4.94
C GLY A 19 -5.45 -0.29 4.45
N PRO A 20 -6.18 0.55 3.71
CA PRO A 20 -7.47 0.19 3.14
C PRO A 20 -7.38 -0.99 2.18
N CYS A 21 -8.50 -1.66 1.97
CA CYS A 21 -8.55 -2.81 1.07
C CYS A 21 -8.26 -2.41 -0.39
N ALA A 22 -8.83 -1.28 -0.82
CA ALA A 22 -8.65 -0.71 -2.16
C ALA A 22 -8.47 0.81 -2.06
N ILE A 23 -7.88 1.41 -3.09
CA ILE A 23 -7.77 2.86 -3.22
C ILE A 23 -9.14 3.40 -3.65
N GLU A 24 -9.70 4.30 -2.86
CA GLU A 24 -10.98 4.95 -3.15
C GLU A 24 -10.79 6.41 -3.61
N SER A 25 -9.87 7.13 -2.96
CA SER A 25 -9.46 8.47 -3.35
C SER A 25 -8.03 8.77 -2.90
N ARG A 26 -7.41 9.80 -3.51
CA ARG A 26 -6.08 10.29 -3.14
C ARG A 26 -6.04 10.80 -1.70
N GLU A 27 -7.03 11.61 -1.32
CA GLU A 27 -7.17 12.20 0.01
C GLU A 27 -7.25 11.10 1.07
N LEU A 28 -8.14 10.12 0.90
CA LEU A 28 -8.28 9.01 1.85
C LEU A 28 -7.00 8.19 1.98
N ALA A 29 -6.30 7.96 0.87
CA ALA A 29 -5.05 7.21 0.89
C ALA A 29 -3.95 7.94 1.69
N VAL A 30 -3.76 9.24 1.43
CA VAL A 30 -2.77 10.08 2.12
C VAL A 30 -3.09 10.21 3.60
N ASP A 31 -4.34 10.51 3.95
CA ASP A 31 -4.77 10.69 5.34
C ASP A 31 -4.63 9.40 6.15
N THR A 32 -5.08 8.28 5.58
CA THR A 32 -4.97 6.98 6.24
C THR A 32 -3.52 6.56 6.42
N ALA A 33 -2.68 6.74 5.39
CA ALA A 33 -1.25 6.44 5.47
C ALA A 33 -0.55 7.30 6.54
N GLY A 34 -0.85 8.60 6.59
CA GLY A 34 -0.32 9.52 7.59
C GLY A 34 -0.70 9.09 9.01
N ARG A 35 -1.99 8.79 9.23
CA ARG A 35 -2.46 8.36 10.55
C ARG A 35 -1.84 7.04 11.00
N LEU A 36 -1.73 6.06 10.10
CA LEU A 36 -1.09 4.78 10.41
C LEU A 36 0.40 4.94 10.70
N LYS A 37 1.10 5.82 9.97
CA LYS A 37 2.51 6.15 10.25
C LYS A 37 2.69 6.72 11.66
N GLU A 38 1.86 7.67 12.08
CA GLU A 38 1.92 8.26 13.43
C GLU A 38 1.75 7.19 14.51
N ILE A 39 0.75 6.32 14.35
CA ILE A 39 0.45 5.24 15.31
C ILE A 39 1.62 4.25 15.37
N ALA A 40 2.11 3.80 14.22
CA ALA A 40 3.22 2.86 14.15
C ALA A 40 4.52 3.44 14.74
N ALA A 41 4.80 4.72 14.47
CA ALA A 41 5.95 5.43 15.02
C ALA A 41 5.86 5.55 16.55
N ALA A 42 4.69 5.89 17.10
CA ALA A 42 4.47 5.96 18.54
C ALA A 42 4.68 4.61 19.25
N LEU A 43 4.42 3.50 18.54
CA LEU A 43 4.63 2.14 19.03
C LEU A 43 6.02 1.56 18.71
N GLY A 44 6.86 2.29 17.95
CA GLY A 44 8.17 1.80 17.51
C GLY A 44 8.10 0.62 16.52
N VAL A 45 7.00 0.49 15.77
CA VAL A 45 6.76 -0.62 14.83
C VAL A 45 7.09 -0.18 13.40
N PRO A 46 7.98 -0.89 12.68
CA PRO A 46 8.19 -0.64 11.25
C PRO A 46 6.90 -0.84 10.45
N PHE A 47 6.61 0.06 9.52
CA PHE A 47 5.33 0.12 8.82
C PHE A 47 5.50 0.18 7.30
N ILE A 48 4.68 -0.58 6.60
CA ILE A 48 4.51 -0.56 5.14
C ILE A 48 3.02 -0.29 4.86
N TYR A 49 2.74 0.76 4.09
CA TYR A 49 1.37 1.06 3.68
C TYR A 49 0.93 0.09 2.57
N LYS A 50 -0.31 -0.42 2.64
CA LYS A 50 -0.87 -1.30 1.61
C LYS A 50 -2.21 -0.79 1.11
N SER A 51 -2.41 -0.77 -0.20
CA SER A 51 -3.74 -0.63 -0.81
C SER A 51 -3.77 -1.20 -2.24
N SER A 52 -4.91 -1.75 -2.66
CA SER A 52 -5.08 -2.30 -4.03
C SER A 52 -5.53 -1.22 -5.00
N PHE A 53 -4.91 -1.14 -6.18
CA PHE A 53 -5.38 -0.27 -7.27
C PHE A 53 -6.55 -0.87 -8.07
N ASP A 54 -6.67 -2.21 -8.05
CA ASP A 54 -7.73 -2.97 -8.72
C ASP A 54 -8.10 -4.20 -7.89
N LYS A 55 -9.38 -4.33 -7.51
CA LYS A 55 -9.92 -5.53 -6.86
C LYS A 55 -10.54 -6.44 -7.92
N ALA A 56 -9.78 -7.45 -8.36
CA ALA A 56 -10.22 -8.37 -9.42
C ALA A 56 -11.31 -9.38 -9.00
N ASN A 57 -11.52 -9.59 -7.69
CA ASN A 57 -12.43 -10.61 -7.15
C ASN A 57 -13.77 -10.05 -6.61
N ARG A 58 -14.45 -9.21 -7.39
CA ARG A 58 -15.75 -8.65 -6.95
C ARG A 58 -16.89 -9.65 -7.09
N SER A 59 -17.79 -9.63 -6.10
CA SER A 59 -19.00 -10.44 -6.09
C SER A 59 -20.03 -10.02 -7.15
N SER A 60 -19.94 -8.79 -7.68
CA SER A 60 -20.76 -8.29 -8.77
C SER A 60 -19.92 -7.54 -9.81
N GLY A 61 -20.26 -7.68 -11.10
CA GLY A 61 -19.52 -7.03 -12.20
C GLY A 61 -19.59 -5.50 -12.21
N GLY A 62 -20.66 -4.90 -11.66
CA GLY A 62 -20.83 -3.45 -11.60
C GLY A 62 -20.18 -2.77 -10.40
N SER A 63 -19.47 -3.53 -9.56
CA SER A 63 -18.79 -3.03 -8.38
C SER A 63 -17.59 -2.13 -8.72
N PHE A 64 -17.43 -1.00 -8.02
CA PHE A 64 -16.24 -0.14 -8.14
C PHE A 64 -14.96 -0.90 -7.79
N ARG A 65 -14.03 -1.09 -8.73
CA ARG A 65 -12.84 -1.92 -8.50
C ARG A 65 -11.62 -1.16 -7.98
N GLY A 66 -11.66 0.16 -7.96
CA GLY A 66 -10.50 1.02 -7.71
C GLY A 66 -10.23 1.94 -8.90
N PRO A 67 -9.19 2.79 -8.80
CA PRO A 67 -8.80 3.73 -9.85
C PRO A 67 -8.13 3.05 -11.06
N GLY A 68 -7.85 1.74 -10.99
CA GLY A 68 -7.06 1.04 -11.99
C GLY A 68 -5.56 1.30 -11.85
N LEU A 69 -4.76 0.67 -12.71
CA LEU A 69 -3.30 0.64 -12.62
C LEU A 69 -2.68 2.05 -12.57
N ASP A 70 -2.83 2.85 -13.62
CA ASP A 70 -2.18 4.16 -13.72
C ASP A 70 -2.62 5.13 -12.62
N GLY A 71 -3.92 5.19 -12.35
CA GLY A 71 -4.48 6.07 -11.33
C GLY A 71 -4.06 5.65 -9.92
N GLY A 72 -4.06 4.34 -9.65
CA GLY A 72 -3.64 3.79 -8.37
C GLY A 72 -2.15 3.96 -8.11
N LEU A 73 -1.30 3.72 -9.12
CA LEU A 73 0.15 3.93 -8.99
C LEU A 73 0.50 5.39 -8.72
N ARG A 74 -0.14 6.35 -9.40
CA ARG A 74 0.04 7.78 -9.09
C ARG A 74 -0.33 8.11 -7.65
N ILE A 75 -1.42 7.55 -7.12
CA ILE A 75 -1.84 7.77 -5.73
C ILE A 75 -0.86 7.10 -4.75
N LEU A 76 -0.36 5.91 -5.03
CA LEU A 76 0.64 5.25 -4.19
C LEU A 76 1.98 6.01 -4.19
N ASP A 77 2.38 6.58 -5.32
CA ASP A 77 3.54 7.48 -5.40
C ASP A 77 3.33 8.76 -4.59
N ASP A 78 2.15 9.36 -4.65
CA ASP A 78 1.78 10.49 -3.79
C ASP A 78 1.91 10.14 -2.31
N VAL A 79 1.43 8.97 -1.88
CA VAL A 79 1.58 8.49 -0.50
C VAL A 79 3.05 8.34 -0.15
N ARG A 80 3.84 7.68 -1.01
CA ARG A 80 5.28 7.50 -0.79
C ARG A 80 5.99 8.85 -0.66
N ALA A 81 5.70 9.80 -1.54
CA ALA A 81 6.36 11.11 -1.58
C ALA A 81 5.97 12.02 -0.41
N GLN A 82 4.68 12.07 -0.05
CA GLN A 82 4.19 12.98 0.99
C GLN A 82 4.35 12.41 2.40
N ILE A 83 4.06 11.11 2.58
CA ILE A 83 4.08 10.47 3.89
C ILE A 83 5.43 9.84 4.18
N GLY A 84 6.23 9.49 3.16
CA GLY A 84 7.56 8.93 3.35
C GLY A 84 7.53 7.51 3.94
N VAL A 85 6.57 6.69 3.49
CA VAL A 85 6.45 5.28 3.88
C VAL A 85 6.66 4.37 2.67
N PRO A 86 7.21 3.15 2.86
CA PRO A 86 7.17 2.12 1.83
C PRO A 86 5.72 1.76 1.50
N VAL A 87 5.44 1.46 0.23
CA VAL A 87 4.11 1.06 -0.24
C VAL A 87 4.13 -0.36 -0.80
N LEU A 88 3.01 -1.06 -0.66
CA LEU A 88 2.77 -2.40 -1.18
C LEU A 88 1.42 -2.46 -1.89
N THR A 89 1.37 -3.14 -3.03
CA THR A 89 0.14 -3.40 -3.77
C THR A 89 0.20 -4.79 -4.42
N ASP A 90 -0.95 -5.31 -4.80
CA ASP A 90 -1.14 -6.60 -5.45
C ASP A 90 -1.19 -6.45 -6.98
N VAL A 91 -0.65 -7.45 -7.68
CA VAL A 91 -0.73 -7.59 -9.14
C VAL A 91 -1.54 -8.83 -9.48
N HIS A 92 -2.30 -8.75 -10.56
CA HIS A 92 -3.21 -9.81 -11.03
C HIS A 92 -2.83 -10.36 -12.40
N ASP A 93 -1.94 -9.68 -13.12
CA ASP A 93 -1.46 -10.07 -14.44
C ASP A 93 0.04 -9.71 -14.59
N ILE A 94 0.74 -10.39 -15.50
CA ILE A 94 2.18 -10.29 -15.74
C ILE A 94 2.54 -8.91 -16.25
N ASP A 95 1.70 -8.31 -17.09
CA ASP A 95 1.90 -6.98 -17.67
C ASP A 95 1.89 -5.86 -16.61
N GLN A 96 1.26 -6.10 -15.44
CA GLN A 96 1.26 -5.19 -14.30
C GLN A 96 2.58 -5.20 -13.52
N VAL A 97 3.38 -6.27 -13.62
CA VAL A 97 4.59 -6.43 -12.79
C VAL A 97 5.61 -5.32 -13.05
N ALA A 98 5.91 -5.06 -14.32
CA ALA A 98 6.90 -4.04 -14.69
C ALA A 98 6.51 -2.62 -14.24
N PRO A 99 5.29 -2.10 -14.51
CA PRO A 99 4.90 -0.77 -14.05
C PRO A 99 4.75 -0.66 -12.52
N VAL A 100 4.37 -1.73 -11.82
CA VAL A 100 4.23 -1.72 -10.35
C VAL A 100 5.58 -1.76 -9.63
N ALA A 101 6.59 -2.38 -10.24
CA ALA A 101 7.93 -2.52 -9.66
C ALA A 101 8.88 -1.34 -9.95
N ALA A 102 8.41 -0.32 -10.68
CA ALA A 102 9.19 0.83 -11.13
C ALA A 102 9.56 1.81 -10.01
#